data_AF-A0A420W6C4-F1
#
_entry.id   AF-A0A420W6C4-F1
#
_cell.length_a   1.000
_cell.length_b   1.000
_cell.length_c   1.000
_cell.angle_alpha   90.00
_cell.angle_beta   90.00
_cell.angle_gamma   90.00
#
_symmetry.space_group_name_H-M   'P 1'
#
loop_
_entity.id
_entity.type
_entity.pdbx_description
1 polymer ?
#
loop_
_entity_poly.entity_id
_entity_poly.type
_entity_poly.pdbx_seq_one_letter_code
_entity_poly.pdbx_strand_id
1 'polypeptide(L)'
;MERVVFFLHRVYPDKGVDDLSLKDFERAINLITHRFKVVPLSELLNSSSKERLAAITFDDGYADNWVYAYPILKRRGLKAHIFITSGRIREDESVRPNLFDYWNGKVSWKELLKSTSMGKCHTEFFLRGRKSEFLSWRELREMSDVFTFGAHGLAHGKLPVSKDILDFYDGKNFHRDFLFPEPDLFTGKPRFKCKSSLWGPSFIPSKELFKLCRSFPKEGSWKEKLREEVKKLPFGRFEGEGEAKFRIERELEESNRLIEENLGVRPETFSWPFGHYSSLSKEVASKFYSYVFTTKRGVIDGSSDPLELPRVPLGREVWTVLGRVITFSTPIYRVYRKLKGDKSL
;
A
#
# COMPACT_ATOMS: atom_id res chain seq x y z
N MET A 1 23.99 -8.29 12.06
CA MET A 1 24.08 -6.85 11.73
C MET A 1 22.79 -6.49 11.01
N GLU A 2 22.29 -5.28 11.22
CA GLU A 2 20.86 -4.96 11.00
C GLU A 2 20.68 -4.33 9.62
N ARG A 3 19.95 -5.03 8.75
CA ARG A 3 19.45 -4.51 7.48
C ARG A 3 17.99 -4.14 7.67
N VAL A 4 17.64 -2.87 7.45
CA VAL A 4 16.31 -2.35 7.76
C VAL A 4 15.68 -1.76 6.51
N VAL A 5 14.45 -2.16 6.22
CA VAL A 5 13.69 -1.58 5.12
C VAL A 5 12.64 -0.66 5.72
N PHE A 6 12.84 0.65 5.57
CA PHE A 6 11.86 1.64 5.99
C PHE A 6 10.83 1.85 4.88
N PHE A 7 9.57 2.06 5.24
CA PHE A 7 8.53 2.37 4.26
C PHE A 7 7.59 3.48 4.69
N LEU A 8 7.06 4.14 3.66
CA LEU A 8 6.01 5.16 3.70
C LEU A 8 5.20 5.04 2.40
N HIS A 9 4.14 5.81 2.26
CA HIS A 9 3.37 5.88 1.02
C HIS A 9 3.46 7.30 0.46
N ARG A 10 3.30 8.30 1.32
CA ARG A 10 3.18 9.71 0.92
C ARG A 10 4.15 10.65 1.63
N VAL A 11 4.43 11.79 1.00
CA VAL A 11 5.10 12.96 1.58
C VAL A 11 4.20 14.19 1.37
N TYR A 12 3.61 14.70 2.44
CA TYR A 12 2.66 15.82 2.36
C TYR A 12 3.37 17.17 2.37
N PRO A 13 2.92 18.19 1.63
CA PRO A 13 3.59 19.50 1.60
C PRO A 13 3.67 20.16 2.99
N ASP A 14 2.56 20.18 3.71
CA ASP A 14 2.43 20.92 4.97
C ASP A 14 2.38 19.99 6.19
N LYS A 15 1.20 19.46 6.51
CA LYS A 15 0.99 18.57 7.66
C LYS A 15 0.85 17.13 7.19
N GLY A 16 1.54 16.22 7.88
CA GLY A 16 1.34 14.80 7.72
C GLY A 16 -0.09 14.38 8.05
N VAL A 17 -0.83 13.85 7.08
CA VAL A 17 -2.20 13.35 7.29
C VAL A 17 -2.15 11.87 7.65
N ASP A 18 -1.62 11.07 6.73
CA ASP A 18 -1.47 9.62 6.92
C ASP A 18 -0.01 9.17 7.08
N ASP A 19 0.93 9.96 6.55
CA ASP A 19 2.39 9.80 6.60
C ASP A 19 3.04 11.17 6.88
N LEU A 20 4.35 11.30 6.68
CA LEU A 20 5.15 12.48 7.03
C LEU A 20 4.81 13.73 6.20
N SER A 21 4.99 14.89 6.81
CA SER A 21 5.15 16.16 6.09
C SER A 21 6.48 16.20 5.34
N LEU A 22 6.66 17.12 4.38
CA LEU A 22 7.92 17.36 3.68
C LEU A 22 9.03 17.71 4.68
N LYS A 23 8.72 18.60 5.63
CA LYS A 23 9.64 18.99 6.70
C LYS A 23 10.08 17.80 7.55
N ASP A 24 9.14 16.94 7.96
CA ASP A 24 9.45 15.78 8.78
C ASP A 24 10.06 14.64 7.97
N PHE A 25 9.78 14.55 6.67
CA PHE A 25 10.46 13.64 5.75
C PHE A 25 11.94 14.01 5.65
N GLU A 26 12.30 15.28 5.43
CA GLU A 26 13.71 15.71 5.42
C GLU A 26 14.44 15.40 6.74
N ARG A 27 13.76 15.59 7.87
CA ARG A 27 14.28 15.22 9.19
C ARG A 27 14.41 13.71 9.35
N ALA A 28 13.44 12.94 8.88
CA ALA A 28 13.47 11.49 8.88
C ALA A 28 14.67 10.96 8.09
N ILE A 29 14.91 11.49 6.88
CA ILE A 29 16.07 11.14 6.07
C ILE A 29 17.36 11.44 6.84
N ASN A 30 17.48 12.63 7.46
CA ASN A 30 18.63 12.95 8.31
C ASN A 30 18.82 11.90 9.41
N LEU A 31 17.79 11.59 10.19
CA LEU A 31 17.89 10.64 11.30
C LEU A 31 18.33 9.25 10.83
N ILE A 32 17.80 8.79 9.69
CA ILE A 32 18.16 7.49 9.12
C ILE A 32 19.63 7.48 8.67
N THR A 33 20.08 8.47 7.89
CA THR A 33 21.46 8.50 7.37
C THR A 33 22.52 8.69 8.46
N HIS A 34 22.16 9.24 9.62
CA HIS A 34 23.07 9.33 10.78
C HIS A 34 23.32 7.98 11.47
N ARG A 35 22.49 6.95 11.23
CA ARG A 35 22.58 5.65 11.92
C ARG A 35 22.71 4.45 11.00
N PHE A 36 22.34 4.63 9.73
CA PHE A 36 22.39 3.60 8.71
C PHE A 36 23.08 4.14 7.47
N LYS A 37 23.84 3.28 6.81
CA LYS A 37 24.24 3.49 5.43
C LYS A 37 23.03 3.19 4.54
N VAL A 38 22.46 4.23 3.94
CA VAL A 38 21.30 4.08 3.06
C VAL A 38 21.79 3.64 1.69
N VAL A 39 21.27 2.52 1.21
CA VAL A 39 21.67 1.87 -0.06
C VAL A 39 20.44 1.51 -0.89
N PRO A 40 20.56 1.29 -2.22
CA PRO A 40 19.48 0.73 -3.03
C PRO A 40 18.93 -0.57 -2.42
N LEU A 41 17.64 -0.85 -2.65
CA LEU A 41 17.00 -2.04 -2.10
C LEU A 41 17.69 -3.34 -2.54
N SER A 42 18.07 -3.43 -3.82
CA SER A 42 18.79 -4.59 -4.37
C SER A 42 20.14 -4.81 -3.69
N GLU A 43 20.89 -3.74 -3.38
CA GLU A 43 22.15 -3.83 -2.63
C GLU A 43 21.88 -4.34 -1.21
N LEU A 44 20.88 -3.79 -0.52
CA LEU A 44 20.53 -4.22 0.84
C LEU A 44 20.18 -5.72 0.88
N LEU A 45 19.39 -6.22 -0.07
CA LEU A 45 18.94 -7.61 -0.13
C LEU A 45 20.11 -8.58 -0.38
N ASN A 46 21.06 -8.20 -1.23
CA ASN A 46 22.21 -9.02 -1.61
C ASN A 46 23.45 -8.82 -0.74
N SER A 47 23.44 -7.85 0.19
CA SER A 47 24.63 -7.51 0.97
C SER A 47 24.97 -8.57 2.02
N SER A 48 26.25 -8.92 2.08
CA SER A 48 26.91 -9.62 3.19
C SER A 48 27.62 -8.66 4.17
N SER A 49 27.42 -7.34 4.00
CA SER A 49 28.12 -6.31 4.76
C SER A 49 27.84 -6.41 6.26
N LYS A 50 28.85 -6.02 7.04
CA LYS A 50 28.78 -5.88 8.48
C LYS A 50 28.20 -4.53 8.93
N GLU A 51 28.01 -3.60 8.00
CA GLU A 51 27.44 -2.28 8.26
C GLU A 51 25.94 -2.37 8.61
N ARG A 52 25.43 -1.32 9.27
CA ARG A 52 23.98 -1.13 9.41
C ARG A 52 23.45 -0.55 8.12
N LEU A 53 22.70 -1.33 7.36
CA LEU A 53 22.15 -0.90 6.07
C LEU A 53 20.69 -0.53 6.21
N ALA A 54 20.28 0.50 5.47
CA ALA A 54 18.87 0.83 5.31
C ALA A 54 18.49 1.01 3.85
N ALA A 55 17.27 0.62 3.50
CA ALA A 55 16.63 0.98 2.23
C ALA A 55 15.35 1.75 2.53
N ILE A 56 15.01 2.70 1.65
CA ILE A 56 13.80 3.51 1.75
C ILE A 56 12.86 3.06 0.64
N THR A 57 11.65 2.68 1.03
CA THR A 57 10.65 2.14 0.11
C THR A 57 9.35 2.95 0.18
N PHE A 58 8.67 3.08 -0.95
CA PHE A 58 7.38 3.73 -1.06
C PHE A 58 6.35 2.73 -1.59
N ASP A 59 5.12 2.80 -1.12
CA ASP A 59 4.02 1.95 -1.59
C ASP A 59 2.99 2.80 -2.39
N ASP A 60 2.15 2.12 -3.17
CA ASP A 60 1.01 2.60 -3.97
C ASP A 60 1.33 3.41 -5.24
N GLY A 61 2.38 4.23 -5.28
CA GLY A 61 2.67 5.08 -6.44
C GLY A 61 2.00 6.46 -6.41
N TYR A 62 2.01 7.14 -5.24
CA TYR A 62 1.40 8.47 -5.11
C TYR A 62 2.25 9.58 -5.76
N ALA A 63 1.57 10.56 -6.37
CA ALA A 63 2.21 11.63 -7.14
C ALA A 63 3.15 12.53 -6.31
N ASP A 64 2.95 12.64 -5.00
CA ASP A 64 3.87 13.35 -4.11
C ASP A 64 5.24 12.67 -3.96
N ASN A 65 5.38 11.40 -4.35
CA ASN A 65 6.70 10.77 -4.44
C ASN A 65 7.55 11.44 -5.53
N TRP A 66 6.92 11.89 -6.63
CA TRP A 66 7.56 12.72 -7.66
C TRP A 66 7.69 14.19 -7.21
N VAL A 67 6.60 14.79 -6.74
CA VAL A 67 6.56 16.24 -6.46
C VAL A 67 7.49 16.61 -5.31
N TYR A 68 7.54 15.78 -4.25
CA TYR A 68 8.22 16.12 -3.00
C TYR A 68 9.37 15.16 -2.64
N ALA A 69 9.16 13.84 -2.67
CA ALA A 69 10.19 12.91 -2.20
C ALA A 69 11.41 12.84 -3.13
N TYR A 70 11.17 12.76 -4.45
CA TYR A 70 12.21 12.63 -5.46
C TYR A 70 13.26 13.74 -5.41
N PRO A 71 12.91 15.05 -5.43
CA PRO A 71 13.90 16.11 -5.38
C PRO A 71 14.74 16.12 -4.11
N ILE A 72 14.15 15.77 -2.96
CA ILE A 72 14.86 15.66 -1.68
C ILE A 72 15.88 14.54 -1.71
N LEU A 73 15.49 13.35 -2.18
CA LEU A 73 16.39 12.19 -2.28
C LEU A 73 17.51 12.45 -3.29
N LYS A 74 17.17 13.03 -4.46
CA LYS A 74 18.14 13.37 -5.51
C LYS A 74 19.23 14.32 -5.03
N ARG A 75 18.86 15.43 -4.37
CA ARG A 75 19.85 16.40 -3.82
C ARG A 75 20.77 15.78 -2.77
N ARG A 76 20.31 14.73 -2.09
CA ARG A 76 21.09 14.03 -1.05
C ARG A 76 21.88 12.84 -1.61
N GLY A 77 21.81 12.56 -2.91
CA GLY A 77 22.46 11.40 -3.53
C GLY A 77 21.91 10.06 -3.03
N LEU A 78 20.68 10.04 -2.52
CA LEU A 78 20.05 8.82 -1.98
C LEU A 78 19.19 8.14 -3.05
N LYS A 79 19.07 6.82 -2.91
CA LYS A 79 18.20 5.99 -3.75
C LYS A 79 17.01 5.50 -2.94
N ALA A 80 15.91 5.22 -3.64
CA ALA A 80 14.71 4.64 -3.07
C ALA A 80 14.14 3.54 -3.99
N HIS A 81 13.15 2.84 -3.49
CA HIS A 81 12.38 1.86 -4.24
C HIS A 81 10.88 2.16 -4.11
N ILE A 82 10.09 1.91 -5.14
CA ILE A 82 8.64 2.11 -5.09
C ILE A 82 7.90 0.87 -5.56
N PHE A 83 6.96 0.40 -4.75
CA PHE A 83 6.03 -0.67 -5.06
C PHE A 83 4.78 -0.08 -5.70
N ILE A 84 4.56 -0.40 -6.97
CA ILE A 84 3.58 0.28 -7.83
C ILE A 84 2.27 -0.48 -7.84
N THR A 85 1.16 0.19 -7.52
CA THR A 85 -0.19 -0.31 -7.85
C THR A 85 -0.52 0.07 -9.28
N SER A 86 -0.16 -0.80 -10.22
CA SER A 86 -0.09 -0.50 -11.66
C SER A 86 -1.41 0.00 -12.27
N GLY A 87 -2.55 -0.52 -11.83
CA GLY A 87 -3.87 -0.11 -12.32
C GLY A 87 -4.31 1.29 -11.87
N ARG A 88 -3.56 1.93 -10.96
CA ARG A 88 -3.81 3.29 -10.46
C ARG A 88 -2.94 4.35 -11.11
N ILE A 89 -1.85 3.94 -11.75
CA ILE A 89 -0.95 4.85 -12.44
C ILE A 89 -1.66 5.47 -13.63
N ARG A 90 -1.41 6.75 -13.84
CA ARG A 90 -1.97 7.52 -14.95
C ARG A 90 -1.27 7.13 -16.25
N GLU A 91 -2.06 7.01 -17.30
CA GLU A 91 -1.61 6.61 -18.64
C GLU A 91 -1.22 7.81 -19.51
N ASP A 92 -1.50 9.03 -19.06
CA ASP A 92 -1.11 10.22 -19.79
C ASP A 92 0.37 10.59 -19.59
N GLU A 93 0.94 11.27 -20.59
CA GLU A 93 2.36 11.67 -20.60
C GLU A 93 2.62 13.01 -19.87
N SER A 94 1.67 13.53 -19.10
CA SER A 94 1.91 14.76 -18.34
C SER A 94 2.85 14.52 -17.16
N VAL A 95 3.66 15.53 -16.88
CA VAL A 95 4.58 15.58 -15.75
C VAL A 95 4.21 16.78 -14.90
N ARG A 96 3.94 16.55 -13.61
CA ARG A 96 3.66 17.67 -12.70
C ARG A 96 4.94 18.43 -12.37
N PRO A 97 4.85 19.74 -12.07
CA PRO A 97 5.98 20.44 -11.49
C PRO A 97 6.35 19.82 -10.13
N ASN A 98 7.64 19.81 -9.82
CA ASN A 98 8.16 19.31 -8.55
C ASN A 98 8.98 20.38 -7.80
N LEU A 99 9.56 20.03 -6.66
CA LEU A 99 10.34 20.98 -5.88
C LEU A 99 11.54 21.60 -6.62
N PHE A 100 12.12 20.95 -7.63
CA PHE A 100 13.16 21.60 -8.45
C PHE A 100 12.60 22.78 -9.24
N ASP A 101 11.41 22.66 -9.81
CA ASP A 101 10.76 23.78 -10.52
C ASP A 101 10.47 24.93 -9.58
N TYR A 102 10.02 24.61 -8.36
CA TYR A 102 9.80 25.60 -7.31
C TYR A 102 11.10 26.29 -6.86
N TRP A 103 12.16 25.53 -6.55
CA TRP A 103 13.44 26.11 -6.12
C TRP A 103 14.11 26.96 -7.20
N ASN A 104 13.87 26.63 -8.48
CA ASN A 104 14.35 27.41 -9.62
C ASN A 104 13.43 28.57 -10.00
N GLY A 105 12.36 28.83 -9.24
CA GLY A 105 11.44 29.94 -9.46
C GLY A 105 10.55 29.80 -10.70
N LYS A 106 10.42 28.59 -11.28
CA LYS A 106 9.56 28.33 -12.44
C LYS A 106 8.08 28.25 -12.08
N VAL A 107 7.77 27.83 -10.85
CA VAL A 107 6.42 27.72 -10.32
C VAL A 107 6.38 28.23 -8.88
N SER A 108 5.21 28.67 -8.44
CA SER A 108 4.94 28.98 -7.04
C SER A 108 4.59 27.73 -6.23
N TRP A 109 4.68 27.81 -4.90
CA TRP A 109 4.25 26.74 -4.00
C TRP A 109 2.80 26.30 -4.21
N LYS A 110 1.92 27.24 -4.62
CA LYS A 110 0.49 26.96 -4.81
C LYS A 110 0.20 26.09 -6.04
N GLU A 111 1.14 26.03 -6.98
CA GLU A 111 1.04 25.24 -8.20
C GLU A 111 1.55 23.80 -8.01
N LEU A 112 2.25 23.51 -6.91
CA LEU A 112 2.61 22.15 -6.54
C LEU A 112 1.40 21.35 -6.04
N LEU A 113 1.50 20.03 -6.15
CA LEU A 113 0.42 19.10 -5.80
C LEU A 113 0.00 19.24 -4.33
N LYS A 114 -1.30 19.47 -4.10
CA LYS A 114 -1.91 19.37 -2.77
C LYS A 114 -2.56 18.01 -2.57
N SER A 115 -1.81 17.12 -1.91
CA SER A 115 -2.25 15.75 -1.67
C SER A 115 -3.44 15.67 -0.72
N THR A 116 -4.40 14.80 -1.04
CA THR A 116 -5.50 14.42 -0.13
C THR A 116 -5.08 13.28 0.82
N SER A 117 -5.94 12.88 1.78
CA SER A 117 -5.67 11.68 2.57
C SER A 117 -5.70 10.42 1.69
N MET A 118 -4.92 9.40 2.06
CA MET A 118 -4.97 8.09 1.40
C MET A 118 -6.40 7.54 1.37
N GLY A 119 -7.18 7.75 2.45
CA GLY A 119 -8.56 7.30 2.51
C GLY A 119 -9.49 7.99 1.51
N LYS A 120 -9.32 9.30 1.30
CA LYS A 120 -10.09 10.06 0.31
C LYS A 120 -9.69 9.68 -1.10
N CYS A 121 -8.38 9.58 -1.37
CA CYS A 121 -7.84 9.13 -2.65
C CYS A 121 -8.40 7.75 -3.04
N HIS A 122 -8.30 6.75 -2.16
CA HIS A 122 -8.89 5.43 -2.36
C HIS A 122 -10.37 5.48 -2.71
N THR A 123 -11.14 6.27 -1.99
CA THR A 123 -12.59 6.39 -2.17
C THR A 123 -12.93 6.98 -3.53
N GLU A 124 -12.24 8.06 -3.94
CA GLU A 124 -12.43 8.70 -5.24
C GLU A 124 -11.99 7.80 -6.40
N PHE A 125 -10.93 7.00 -6.23
CA PHE A 125 -10.52 6.01 -7.21
C PHE A 125 -11.60 4.95 -7.42
N PHE A 126 -12.08 4.30 -6.35
CA PHE A 126 -13.08 3.23 -6.50
C PHE A 126 -14.44 3.72 -6.97
N LEU A 127 -14.90 4.89 -6.52
CA LEU A 127 -16.21 5.44 -6.90
C LEU A 127 -16.22 6.05 -8.31
N ARG A 128 -15.10 6.65 -8.75
CA ARG A 128 -15.08 7.53 -9.93
C ARG A 128 -13.91 7.28 -10.88
N GLY A 129 -13.07 6.28 -10.62
CA GLY A 129 -11.88 6.01 -11.41
C GLY A 129 -10.83 7.13 -11.38
N ARG A 130 -10.88 8.05 -10.39
CA ARG A 130 -9.96 9.20 -10.35
C ARG A 130 -8.54 8.76 -10.03
N LYS A 131 -7.62 9.00 -10.97
CA LYS A 131 -6.18 8.70 -10.84
C LYS A 131 -5.29 9.93 -10.54
N SER A 132 -5.87 11.12 -10.30
CA SER A 132 -5.13 12.39 -10.19
C SER A 132 -4.14 12.50 -9.02
N GLU A 133 -4.24 11.62 -8.03
CA GLU A 133 -3.34 11.56 -6.86
C GLU A 133 -2.18 10.58 -7.05
N PHE A 134 -2.18 9.81 -8.15
CA PHE A 134 -1.15 8.84 -8.48
C PHE A 134 -0.19 9.40 -9.53
N LEU A 135 1.00 8.80 -9.57
CA LEU A 135 2.01 9.09 -10.58
C LEU A 135 1.49 8.79 -11.99
N SER A 136 2.10 9.40 -13.00
CA SER A 136 2.06 8.90 -14.38
C SER A 136 3.23 7.97 -14.66
N TRP A 137 3.10 7.13 -15.69
CA TRP A 137 4.22 6.33 -16.19
C TRP A 137 5.39 7.22 -16.65
N ARG A 138 5.09 8.42 -17.18
CA ARG A 138 6.09 9.41 -17.53
C ARG A 138 6.88 9.90 -16.31
N GLU A 139 6.20 10.27 -15.22
CA GLU A 139 6.85 10.69 -13.97
C GLU A 139 7.74 9.57 -13.40
N LEU A 140 7.27 8.31 -13.43
CA LEU A 140 8.05 7.14 -13.01
C LEU A 140 9.33 6.98 -13.84
N ARG A 141 9.27 7.13 -15.17
CA ARG A 141 10.47 7.10 -16.03
C ARG A 141 11.45 8.22 -15.69
N GLU A 142 10.97 9.43 -15.46
CA GLU A 142 11.82 10.59 -15.15
C GLU A 142 12.52 10.49 -13.79
N MET A 143 11.93 9.79 -12.82
CA MET A 143 12.53 9.57 -11.50
C MET A 143 13.38 8.29 -11.37
N SER A 144 13.61 7.57 -12.47
CA SER A 144 14.37 6.31 -12.49
C SER A 144 15.84 6.45 -12.08
N ASP A 145 16.39 7.66 -12.12
CA ASP A 145 17.73 7.94 -11.59
C ASP A 145 17.79 7.93 -10.05
N VAL A 146 16.66 7.91 -9.36
CA VAL A 146 16.58 7.82 -7.89
C VAL A 146 15.78 6.60 -7.43
N PHE A 147 14.71 6.28 -8.14
CA PHE A 147 13.78 5.22 -7.79
C PHE A 147 13.99 3.98 -8.65
N THR A 148 13.97 2.84 -7.97
CA THR A 148 13.81 1.52 -8.59
C THR A 148 12.39 1.02 -8.36
N PHE A 149 11.93 0.04 -9.13
CA PHE A 149 10.51 -0.30 -9.22
C PHE A 149 10.23 -1.75 -8.81
N GLY A 150 9.16 -1.93 -8.03
CA GLY A 150 8.60 -3.21 -7.61
C GLY A 150 7.09 -3.22 -7.79
N ALA A 151 6.45 -4.36 -7.57
CA ALA A 151 5.00 -4.52 -7.77
C ALA A 151 4.20 -4.40 -6.44
N HIS A 152 3.01 -3.82 -6.51
CA HIS A 152 2.04 -3.73 -5.41
C HIS A 152 0.63 -4.17 -5.82
N GLY A 153 0.56 -5.07 -6.80
CA GLY A 153 -0.68 -5.57 -7.39
C GLY A 153 -1.32 -4.57 -8.34
N LEU A 154 -2.51 -4.90 -8.83
CA LEU A 154 -3.16 -4.12 -9.89
C LEU A 154 -4.03 -3.01 -9.30
N ALA A 155 -4.96 -3.36 -8.41
CA ALA A 155 -6.01 -2.45 -7.97
C ALA A 155 -5.88 -2.00 -6.50
N HIS A 156 -5.09 -2.73 -5.70
CA HIS A 156 -5.03 -2.57 -4.24
C HIS A 156 -6.47 -2.59 -3.64
N GLY A 157 -7.26 -3.55 -4.11
CA GLY A 157 -8.65 -3.77 -3.74
C GLY A 157 -8.80 -4.70 -2.54
N LYS A 158 -10.02 -4.76 -2.00
CA LYS A 158 -10.40 -5.75 -1.00
C LYS A 158 -11.56 -6.59 -1.50
N LEU A 159 -11.66 -7.81 -1.01
CA LEU A 159 -12.81 -8.67 -1.24
C LEU A 159 -13.36 -9.19 0.09
N PRO A 160 -14.68 -9.44 0.19
CA PRO A 160 -15.27 -10.11 1.34
C PRO A 160 -14.60 -11.47 1.58
N VAL A 161 -14.31 -11.80 2.85
CA VAL A 161 -13.75 -13.10 3.26
C VAL A 161 -14.63 -13.81 4.30
N SER A 162 -15.80 -13.25 4.57
CA SER A 162 -16.85 -13.88 5.37
C SER A 162 -18.20 -13.54 4.77
N LYS A 163 -19.16 -14.45 4.95
CA LYS A 163 -20.59 -14.23 4.68
C LYS A 163 -21.26 -13.35 5.75
N ASP A 164 -20.60 -13.13 6.89
CA ASP A 164 -21.15 -12.36 8.00
C ASP A 164 -21.24 -10.87 7.64
N ILE A 165 -22.45 -10.35 7.77
CA ILE A 165 -22.72 -8.91 7.61
C ILE A 165 -22.41 -8.22 8.93
N LEU A 166 -21.43 -7.32 8.90
CA LEU A 166 -21.04 -6.53 10.06
C LEU A 166 -22.04 -5.39 10.30
N ASP A 167 -22.44 -4.68 9.25
CA ASP A 167 -23.39 -3.55 9.31
C ASP A 167 -24.02 -3.30 7.93
N PHE A 168 -24.98 -2.38 7.85
CA PHE A 168 -25.55 -1.84 6.62
C PHE A 168 -25.31 -0.33 6.52
N TYR A 169 -24.96 0.15 5.34
CA TYR A 169 -24.75 1.58 5.11
C TYR A 169 -26.07 2.33 5.29
N ASP A 170 -26.09 3.38 6.09
CA ASP A 170 -27.28 4.17 6.41
C ASP A 170 -27.32 5.55 5.73
N GLY A 171 -26.40 5.81 4.81
CA GLY A 171 -26.24 7.11 4.16
C GLY A 171 -25.32 8.08 4.92
N LYS A 172 -24.91 7.76 6.15
CA LYS A 172 -24.07 8.63 6.99
C LYS A 172 -22.74 7.96 7.39
N ASN A 173 -22.79 6.70 7.80
CA ASN A 173 -21.65 5.97 8.36
C ASN A 173 -20.84 5.27 7.27
N PHE A 174 -20.13 6.04 6.44
CA PHE A 174 -19.33 5.47 5.37
C PHE A 174 -18.09 4.72 5.89
N HIS A 175 -17.86 3.54 5.32
CA HIS A 175 -16.66 2.73 5.48
C HIS A 175 -16.24 2.18 4.11
N ARG A 176 -14.95 2.20 3.78
CA ARG A 176 -14.46 1.77 2.45
C ARG A 176 -14.83 0.33 2.10
N ASP A 177 -15.01 -0.53 3.10
CA ASP A 177 -15.43 -1.91 2.88
C ASP A 177 -16.86 -2.02 2.26
N PHE A 178 -17.65 -0.94 2.25
CA PHE A 178 -18.91 -0.89 1.47
C PHE A 178 -18.68 -0.78 -0.04
N LEU A 179 -17.48 -0.47 -0.52
CA LEU A 179 -17.20 -0.32 -1.96
C LEU A 179 -16.88 -1.65 -2.65
N PHE A 180 -17.01 -2.78 -1.95
CA PHE A 180 -16.68 -4.10 -2.48
C PHE A 180 -17.90 -5.04 -2.44
N PRO A 181 -18.01 -6.00 -3.39
CA PRO A 181 -17.18 -6.15 -4.58
C PRO A 181 -17.51 -5.14 -5.69
N GLU A 182 -18.68 -4.49 -5.62
CA GLU A 182 -19.11 -3.45 -6.57
C GLU A 182 -18.93 -2.06 -5.94
N PRO A 183 -18.50 -1.04 -6.69
CA PRO A 183 -18.25 0.30 -6.16
C PRO A 183 -19.52 1.08 -5.83
N ASP A 184 -20.68 0.71 -6.38
CA ASP A 184 -21.94 1.42 -6.14
C ASP A 184 -22.32 1.43 -4.65
N LEU A 185 -22.63 2.61 -4.10
CA LEU A 185 -22.91 2.82 -2.69
C LEU A 185 -24.36 3.28 -2.51
N PHE A 186 -25.15 2.50 -1.77
CA PHE A 186 -26.57 2.77 -1.54
C PHE A 186 -26.97 2.45 -0.09
N THR A 187 -28.00 3.14 0.42
CA THR A 187 -28.55 2.88 1.75
C THR A 187 -29.08 1.44 1.82
N GLY A 188 -28.61 0.67 2.80
CA GLY A 188 -28.85 -0.76 2.93
C GLY A 188 -27.72 -1.64 2.41
N LYS A 189 -26.66 -1.09 1.79
CA LYS A 189 -25.54 -1.92 1.31
C LYS A 189 -24.87 -2.65 2.48
N PRO A 190 -24.71 -3.99 2.42
CA PRO A 190 -24.06 -4.74 3.48
C PRO A 190 -22.55 -4.49 3.53
N ARG A 191 -22.01 -4.43 4.74
CA ARG A 191 -20.57 -4.41 5.03
C ARG A 191 -20.12 -5.79 5.45
N PHE A 192 -19.16 -6.37 4.73
CA PHE A 192 -18.54 -7.64 5.11
C PHE A 192 -17.17 -7.41 5.73
N LYS A 193 -16.66 -8.42 6.44
CA LYS A 193 -15.25 -8.50 6.76
C LYS A 193 -14.47 -8.72 5.46
N CYS A 194 -13.55 -7.81 5.15
CA CYS A 194 -12.78 -7.86 3.91
C CYS A 194 -11.26 -7.98 4.16
N LYS A 195 -10.56 -8.64 3.25
CA LYS A 195 -9.08 -8.64 3.16
C LYS A 195 -8.66 -8.21 1.75
N SER A 196 -7.35 -8.11 1.50
CA SER A 196 -6.82 -7.83 0.15
C SER A 196 -7.46 -8.77 -0.87
N SER A 197 -7.74 -8.28 -2.10
CA SER A 197 -8.12 -9.16 -3.20
C SER A 197 -7.10 -10.29 -3.37
N LEU A 198 -5.82 -10.00 -3.13
CA LEU A 198 -4.74 -10.97 -3.25
C LEU A 198 -4.64 -11.95 -2.06
N TRP A 199 -5.52 -11.89 -1.06
CA TRP A 199 -5.38 -12.70 0.16
C TRP A 199 -5.64 -14.20 -0.08
N GLY A 200 -6.71 -14.55 -0.80
CA GLY A 200 -7.16 -15.94 -0.94
C GLY A 200 -8.62 -16.01 -1.41
N PRO A 201 -9.32 -17.13 -1.16
CA PRO A 201 -10.73 -17.29 -1.51
C PRO A 201 -11.61 -16.20 -0.91
N SER A 202 -12.46 -15.63 -1.75
CA SER A 202 -13.40 -14.58 -1.37
C SER A 202 -14.83 -15.10 -1.26
N PHE A 203 -15.63 -14.42 -0.45
CA PHE A 203 -17.08 -14.57 -0.46
C PHE A 203 -17.66 -13.67 -1.55
N ILE A 204 -18.46 -14.24 -2.44
CA ILE A 204 -19.12 -13.57 -3.57
C ILE A 204 -20.60 -13.43 -3.20
N PRO A 205 -21.06 -12.23 -2.77
CA PRO A 205 -22.45 -12.01 -2.41
C PRO A 205 -23.39 -12.18 -3.61
N SER A 206 -24.60 -12.69 -3.38
CA SER A 206 -25.60 -12.87 -4.44
C SER A 206 -26.18 -11.53 -4.92
N LYS A 207 -26.63 -11.49 -6.18
CA LYS A 207 -27.32 -10.31 -6.73
C LYS A 207 -28.65 -10.08 -6.02
N GLU A 208 -29.30 -11.15 -5.60
CA GLU A 208 -30.56 -11.18 -4.85
C GLU A 208 -30.40 -10.49 -3.50
N LEU A 209 -29.28 -10.72 -2.80
CA LEU A 209 -28.95 -10.01 -1.57
C LEU A 209 -28.91 -8.49 -1.80
N PHE A 210 -28.19 -8.03 -2.82
CA PHE A 210 -28.10 -6.60 -3.10
C PHE A 210 -29.44 -5.99 -3.53
N LYS A 211 -30.26 -6.73 -4.29
CA LYS A 211 -31.62 -6.30 -4.66
C LYS A 211 -32.50 -6.10 -3.42
N LEU A 212 -32.58 -7.11 -2.54
CA LEU A 212 -33.33 -7.00 -1.28
C LEU A 212 -32.85 -5.81 -0.45
N CYS A 213 -31.53 -5.74 -0.21
CA CYS A 213 -30.94 -4.67 0.58
C CYS A 213 -31.26 -3.27 0.03
N ARG A 214 -31.32 -3.12 -1.29
CA ARG A 214 -31.65 -1.85 -1.94
C ARG A 214 -33.14 -1.50 -1.79
N SER A 215 -34.04 -2.45 -2.04
CA SER A 215 -35.49 -2.23 -2.03
C SER A 215 -36.13 -2.23 -0.64
N PHE A 216 -35.44 -2.76 0.38
CA PHE A 216 -36.00 -2.90 1.73
C PHE A 216 -36.39 -1.54 2.35
N PRO A 217 -37.58 -1.36 2.95
CA PRO A 217 -37.98 -0.10 3.58
C PRO A 217 -37.00 0.35 4.68
N LYS A 218 -36.61 1.64 4.67
CA LYS A 218 -35.58 2.20 5.56
C LYS A 218 -36.20 2.99 6.73
N GLU A 219 -37.14 2.37 7.44
CA GLU A 219 -37.93 2.99 8.51
C GLU A 219 -37.72 2.33 9.87
N GLY A 220 -37.62 3.14 10.93
CA GLY A 220 -37.43 2.67 12.31
C GLY A 220 -36.17 1.79 12.46
N SER A 221 -36.31 0.63 13.11
CA SER A 221 -35.29 -0.41 13.27
C SER A 221 -35.05 -1.23 12.00
N TRP A 222 -34.91 -0.56 10.85
CA TRP A 222 -34.81 -1.23 9.56
C TRP A 222 -33.55 -2.10 9.42
N LYS A 223 -32.44 -1.76 10.10
CA LYS A 223 -31.20 -2.56 10.04
C LYS A 223 -31.39 -3.93 10.68
N GLU A 224 -32.06 -3.99 11.82
CA GLU A 224 -32.38 -5.22 12.54
C GLU A 224 -33.35 -6.06 11.71
N LYS A 225 -34.41 -5.45 11.18
CA LYS A 225 -35.38 -6.15 10.32
C LYS A 225 -34.74 -6.67 9.03
N LEU A 226 -33.92 -5.86 8.37
CA LEU A 226 -33.20 -6.27 7.16
C LEU A 226 -32.25 -7.44 7.46
N ARG A 227 -31.57 -7.42 8.62
CA ARG A 227 -30.70 -8.52 9.04
C ARG A 227 -31.47 -9.84 9.16
N GLU A 228 -32.69 -9.81 9.69
CA GLU A 228 -33.55 -11.02 9.76
C GLU A 228 -34.05 -11.46 8.39
N GLU A 229 -34.42 -10.55 7.49
CA GLU A 229 -34.81 -10.93 6.13
C GLU A 229 -33.66 -11.52 5.32
N VAL A 230 -32.47 -10.94 5.45
CA VAL A 230 -31.28 -11.41 4.75
C VAL A 230 -30.91 -12.84 5.17
N LYS A 231 -31.11 -13.23 6.44
CA LYS A 231 -30.92 -14.61 6.91
C LYS A 231 -31.75 -15.67 6.18
N LYS A 232 -32.87 -15.27 5.58
CA LYS A 232 -33.80 -16.18 4.88
C LYS A 232 -33.40 -16.45 3.41
N LEU A 233 -32.42 -15.71 2.88
CA LEU A 233 -32.02 -15.79 1.48
C LEU A 233 -30.64 -16.47 1.30
N PRO A 234 -30.35 -17.02 0.12
CA PRO A 234 -28.98 -17.42 -0.22
C PRO A 234 -28.08 -16.17 -0.29
N PHE A 235 -27.06 -16.13 0.58
CA PHE A 235 -26.18 -14.97 0.72
C PHE A 235 -25.21 -14.81 -0.45
N GLY A 236 -24.91 -15.89 -1.18
CA GLY A 236 -23.82 -15.96 -2.13
C GLY A 236 -23.06 -17.27 -2.03
N ARG A 237 -21.86 -17.32 -2.60
CA ARG A 237 -20.97 -18.50 -2.56
C ARG A 237 -19.55 -18.09 -2.19
N PHE A 238 -18.77 -19.05 -1.69
CA PHE A 238 -17.33 -18.87 -1.63
C PHE A 238 -16.70 -19.24 -2.96
N GLU A 239 -15.67 -18.50 -3.32
CA GLU A 239 -14.75 -18.82 -4.38
C GLU A 239 -14.02 -20.13 -4.06
N GLY A 240 -13.86 -21.00 -5.05
CA GLY A 240 -13.02 -22.20 -4.90
C GLY A 240 -11.54 -21.82 -4.85
N GLU A 241 -10.70 -22.67 -4.26
CA GLU A 241 -9.26 -22.40 -4.18
C GLU A 241 -8.60 -22.20 -5.57
N GLY A 242 -9.01 -23.00 -6.56
CA GLY A 242 -8.56 -22.84 -7.94
C GLY A 242 -9.01 -21.53 -8.61
N GLU A 243 -10.24 -21.08 -8.35
CA GLU A 243 -10.74 -19.78 -8.83
C GLU A 243 -9.92 -18.63 -8.20
N ALA A 244 -9.68 -18.71 -6.89
CA ALA A 244 -8.89 -17.71 -6.16
C ALA A 244 -7.44 -17.68 -6.65
N LYS A 245 -6.81 -18.84 -6.84
CA LYS A 245 -5.46 -18.95 -7.39
C LYS A 245 -5.37 -18.29 -8.77
N PHE A 246 -6.29 -18.63 -9.67
CA PHE A 246 -6.35 -18.04 -11.01
C PHE A 246 -6.52 -16.52 -10.96
N ARG A 247 -7.44 -16.01 -10.12
CA ARG A 247 -7.64 -14.56 -9.96
C ARG A 247 -6.40 -13.84 -9.45
N ILE A 248 -5.71 -14.40 -8.45
CA ILE A 248 -4.47 -13.83 -7.91
C ILE A 248 -3.35 -13.87 -8.96
N GLU A 249 -3.17 -15.00 -9.64
CA GLU A 249 -2.17 -15.16 -10.71
C GLU A 249 -2.38 -14.12 -11.82
N ARG A 250 -3.60 -13.98 -12.32
CA ARG A 250 -3.93 -13.00 -13.37
C ARG A 250 -3.73 -11.56 -12.92
N GLU A 251 -4.05 -11.22 -11.67
CA GLU A 251 -3.83 -9.86 -11.15
C GLU A 251 -2.33 -9.53 -11.06
N LEU A 252 -1.50 -10.47 -10.60
CA LEU A 252 -0.04 -10.27 -10.51
C LEU A 252 0.63 -10.25 -11.88
N GLU A 253 0.24 -11.14 -12.79
CA GLU A 253 0.73 -11.19 -14.16
C GLU A 253 0.45 -9.88 -14.89
N GLU A 254 -0.80 -9.39 -14.82
CA GLU A 254 -1.18 -8.12 -15.46
C GLU A 254 -0.44 -6.93 -14.83
N SER A 255 -0.28 -6.92 -13.51
CA SER A 255 0.48 -5.86 -12.85
C SER A 255 1.94 -5.83 -13.32
N ASN A 256 2.56 -6.99 -13.47
CA ASN A 256 3.95 -7.09 -13.93
C ASN A 256 4.08 -6.67 -15.39
N ARG A 257 3.16 -7.12 -16.25
CA ARG A 257 3.10 -6.73 -17.66
C ARG A 257 3.06 -5.21 -17.82
N LEU A 258 2.17 -4.55 -17.08
CA LEU A 258 2.04 -3.08 -17.13
C LEU A 258 3.33 -2.36 -16.69
N ILE A 259 4.00 -2.85 -15.64
CA ILE A 259 5.27 -2.26 -15.18
C ILE A 259 6.37 -2.48 -16.21
N GLU A 260 6.49 -3.70 -16.75
CA GLU A 260 7.50 -4.06 -17.73
C GLU A 260 7.36 -3.27 -19.04
N GLU A 261 6.14 -3.17 -19.58
CA GLU A 261 5.87 -2.40 -20.80
C GLU A 261 6.17 -0.90 -20.64
N ASN A 262 5.89 -0.32 -19.48
CA ASN A 262 6.00 1.13 -19.29
C ASN A 262 7.37 1.59 -18.80
N LEU A 263 8.11 0.74 -18.08
CA LEU A 263 9.38 1.07 -17.43
C LEU A 263 10.56 0.23 -17.91
N GLY A 264 10.33 -0.78 -18.75
CA GLY A 264 11.38 -1.66 -19.27
C GLY A 264 12.03 -2.55 -18.20
N VAL A 265 11.37 -2.72 -17.05
CA VAL A 265 11.86 -3.55 -15.95
C VAL A 265 10.80 -4.55 -15.53
N ARG A 266 11.19 -5.82 -15.43
CA ARG A 266 10.35 -6.84 -14.84
C ARG A 266 10.51 -6.80 -13.31
N PRO A 267 9.43 -6.62 -12.54
CA PRO A 267 9.54 -6.55 -11.08
C PRO A 267 10.01 -7.89 -10.47
N GLU A 268 11.10 -7.87 -9.72
CA GLU A 268 11.57 -9.01 -8.91
C GLU A 268 11.10 -8.94 -7.45
N THR A 269 10.64 -7.75 -7.04
CA THR A 269 10.22 -7.43 -5.69
C THR A 269 8.71 -7.12 -5.66
N PHE A 270 8.05 -7.56 -4.59
CA PHE A 270 6.62 -7.31 -4.40
C PHE A 270 6.30 -6.94 -2.94
N SER A 271 5.30 -6.11 -2.72
CA SER A 271 4.80 -5.82 -1.38
C SER A 271 3.31 -6.11 -1.26
N TRP A 272 2.86 -6.71 -0.15
CA TRP A 272 1.46 -7.06 0.03
C TRP A 272 0.58 -5.83 0.32
N PRO A 273 -0.47 -5.56 -0.47
CA PRO A 273 -1.48 -4.56 -0.11
C PRO A 273 -2.07 -4.84 1.27
N PHE A 274 -2.11 -3.80 2.12
CA PHE A 274 -2.53 -3.88 3.52
C PHE A 274 -1.72 -4.85 4.42
N GLY A 275 -0.65 -5.48 3.92
CA GLY A 275 0.03 -6.58 4.58
C GLY A 275 -0.81 -7.86 4.70
N HIS A 276 -1.88 -8.00 3.93
CA HIS A 276 -2.74 -9.19 3.95
C HIS A 276 -2.26 -10.24 2.94
N TYR A 277 -1.90 -11.42 3.43
CA TYR A 277 -1.51 -12.57 2.61
C TYR A 277 -1.94 -13.91 3.27
N SER A 278 -1.85 -15.00 2.52
CA SER A 278 -2.06 -16.38 2.95
C SER A 278 -1.00 -17.31 2.36
N SER A 279 -1.01 -18.59 2.75
CA SER A 279 -0.15 -19.60 2.13
C SER A 279 -0.40 -19.71 0.62
N LEU A 280 -1.66 -19.66 0.19
CA LEU A 280 -2.04 -19.70 -1.23
C LEU A 280 -1.48 -18.50 -1.99
N SER A 281 -1.67 -17.28 -1.48
CA SER A 281 -1.19 -16.08 -2.17
C SER A 281 0.34 -16.03 -2.22
N LYS A 282 1.01 -16.53 -1.18
CA LYS A 282 2.47 -16.63 -1.12
C LYS A 282 3.02 -17.66 -2.12
N GLU A 283 2.38 -18.82 -2.25
CA GLU A 283 2.72 -19.81 -3.28
C GLU A 283 2.58 -19.22 -4.69
N VAL A 284 1.53 -18.44 -4.94
CA VAL A 284 1.36 -17.76 -6.23
C VAL A 284 2.45 -16.72 -6.44
N ALA A 285 2.70 -15.85 -5.45
CA ALA A 285 3.69 -14.79 -5.54
C ALA A 285 5.12 -15.31 -5.76
N SER A 286 5.48 -16.48 -5.22
CA SER A 286 6.81 -17.07 -5.39
C SER A 286 7.16 -17.45 -6.83
N LYS A 287 6.15 -17.56 -7.70
CA LYS A 287 6.33 -17.78 -9.15
C LYS A 287 6.80 -16.53 -9.88
N PHE A 288 6.56 -15.35 -9.31
CA PHE A 288 6.80 -14.06 -9.97
C PHE A 288 7.92 -13.26 -9.33
N TYR A 289 8.15 -13.42 -8.02
CA TYR A 289 9.03 -12.53 -7.25
C TYR A 289 10.03 -13.32 -6.42
N SER A 290 11.27 -12.83 -6.39
CA SER A 290 12.34 -13.36 -5.53
C SER A 290 12.24 -12.84 -4.11
N TYR A 291 11.70 -11.63 -3.93
CA TYR A 291 11.58 -10.98 -2.64
C TYR A 291 10.19 -10.38 -2.43
N VAL A 292 9.53 -10.75 -1.34
CA VAL A 292 8.18 -10.29 -1.00
C VAL A 292 8.17 -9.67 0.38
N PHE A 293 7.60 -8.47 0.47
CA PHE A 293 7.58 -7.65 1.67
C PHE A 293 6.20 -7.63 2.34
N THR A 294 6.22 -7.57 3.67
CA THR A 294 5.04 -7.51 4.52
C THR A 294 5.01 -6.20 5.33
N THR A 295 4.02 -6.06 6.21
CA THR A 295 3.95 -5.00 7.22
C THR A 295 4.47 -5.45 8.59
N LYS A 296 4.99 -6.68 8.71
CA LYS A 296 5.64 -7.17 9.92
C LYS A 296 6.89 -6.32 10.19
N ARG A 297 6.99 -5.75 11.39
CA ARG A 297 8.13 -4.91 11.77
C ARG A 297 9.32 -5.78 12.16
N GLY A 298 10.49 -5.49 11.59
CA GLY A 298 11.68 -6.27 11.87
C GLY A 298 12.90 -5.85 11.05
N VAL A 299 13.93 -6.69 11.14
CA VAL A 299 15.19 -6.53 10.42
C VAL A 299 15.39 -7.75 9.51
N ILE A 300 16.11 -7.57 8.41
CA ILE A 300 16.46 -8.64 7.48
C ILE A 300 17.82 -9.23 7.90
N ASP A 301 17.83 -10.52 8.21
CA ASP A 301 19.01 -11.30 8.57
C ASP A 301 19.07 -12.63 7.76
N GLY A 302 20.05 -13.49 8.05
CA GLY A 302 20.23 -14.75 7.31
C GLY A 302 19.13 -15.80 7.55
N SER A 303 18.23 -15.57 8.51
CA SER A 303 17.08 -16.44 8.79
C SER A 303 15.76 -15.91 8.20
N SER A 304 15.80 -14.75 7.57
CA SER A 304 14.61 -14.12 7.00
C SER A 304 14.13 -14.88 5.76
N ASP A 305 12.85 -15.22 5.73
CA ASP A 305 12.20 -15.79 4.55
C ASP A 305 12.12 -14.73 3.43
N PRO A 306 12.72 -14.96 2.25
CA PRO A 306 12.65 -14.02 1.13
C PRO A 306 11.22 -13.67 0.71
N LEU A 307 10.26 -14.54 0.98
CA LEU A 307 8.86 -14.34 0.62
C LEU A 307 8.01 -13.70 1.75
N GLU A 308 8.63 -13.35 2.89
CA GLU A 308 7.97 -12.68 4.02
C GLU A 308 8.89 -11.65 4.70
N LEU A 309 9.56 -10.81 3.91
CA LEU A 309 10.50 -9.83 4.42
C LEU A 309 9.80 -8.75 5.27
N PRO A 310 10.36 -8.39 6.44
CA PRO A 310 9.81 -7.36 7.30
C PRO A 310 10.11 -5.95 6.77
N ARG A 311 9.25 -5.00 7.14
CA ARG A 311 9.46 -3.56 6.90
C ARG A 311 9.04 -2.73 8.10
N VAL A 312 9.69 -1.59 8.27
CA VAL A 312 9.45 -0.66 9.36
C VAL A 312 8.74 0.58 8.81
N PRO A 313 7.46 0.84 9.15
CA PRO A 313 6.81 2.06 8.67
C PRO A 313 7.54 3.29 9.23
N LEU A 314 7.44 4.47 8.63
CA LEU A 314 7.95 5.72 9.22
C LEU A 314 6.91 6.50 10.03
N GLY A 315 5.63 6.32 9.70
CA GLY A 315 4.53 6.91 10.46
C GLY A 315 4.33 8.38 10.13
N ARG A 316 3.62 9.11 11.00
CA ARG A 316 3.12 10.47 10.72
C ARG A 316 4.00 11.59 11.27
N GLU A 317 4.87 11.27 12.22
CA GLU A 317 5.61 12.26 13.00
C GLU A 317 7.08 11.89 13.12
N VAL A 318 7.94 12.91 13.12
CA VAL A 318 9.40 12.73 13.24
C VAL A 318 9.83 12.02 14.53
N TRP A 319 9.10 12.20 15.64
CA TRP A 319 9.40 11.51 16.90
C TRP A 319 9.17 10.00 16.81
N THR A 320 8.16 9.58 16.05
CA THR A 320 7.94 8.16 15.74
C THR A 320 9.11 7.61 14.93
N VAL A 321 9.60 8.38 13.96
CA VAL A 321 10.79 8.01 13.17
C VAL A 321 12.01 7.88 14.06
N LEU A 322 12.27 8.85 14.93
CA LEU A 322 13.40 8.81 15.87
C LEU A 322 13.36 7.55 16.73
N GLY A 323 12.20 7.24 17.31
CA GLY A 323 11.99 6.02 18.09
C GLY A 323 12.34 4.76 17.28
N ARG A 324 11.86 4.67 16.04
CA ARG A 324 12.15 3.53 15.15
C ARG A 324 13.62 3.44 14.78
N VAL A 325 14.25 4.56 14.41
CA VAL A 325 15.68 4.62 14.13
C VAL A 325 16.48 4.12 15.33
N ILE A 326 16.16 4.54 16.56
CA ILE A 326 16.82 4.07 17.78
C ILE A 326 16.56 2.58 17.99
N THR A 327 15.30 2.13 17.94
CA THR A 327 14.94 0.73 18.17
C THR A 327 15.67 -0.22 17.23
N PHE A 328 15.75 0.12 15.94
CA PHE A 328 16.32 -0.75 14.90
C PHE A 328 17.80 -0.50 14.59
N SER A 329 18.46 0.44 15.29
CA SER A 329 19.93 0.63 15.22
C SER A 329 20.66 0.16 16.48
N THR A 330 19.92 -0.25 17.50
CA THR A 330 20.44 -0.65 18.81
C THR A 330 19.98 -2.07 19.18
N PRO A 331 20.65 -2.74 20.14
CA PRO A 331 20.24 -4.06 20.62
C PRO A 331 18.83 -4.11 21.23
N ILE A 332 18.17 -2.95 21.46
CA ILE A 332 16.84 -2.85 22.05
C ILE A 332 15.83 -3.76 21.34
N TYR A 333 15.82 -3.76 19.99
CA TYR A 333 14.91 -4.63 19.23
C TYR A 333 15.14 -6.12 19.53
N ARG A 334 16.41 -6.56 19.63
CA ARG A 334 16.73 -7.97 19.91
C ARG A 334 16.34 -8.37 21.33
N VAL A 335 16.55 -7.48 22.29
CA VAL A 335 16.12 -7.68 23.68
C VAL A 335 14.60 -7.79 23.75
N TYR A 336 13.88 -6.87 23.10
CA TYR A 336 12.43 -6.92 23.03
C TYR A 336 11.92 -8.24 22.43
N ARG A 337 12.48 -8.66 21.28
CA ARG A 337 12.09 -9.90 20.58
C ARG A 337 12.32 -11.14 21.46
N LYS A 338 13.42 -11.19 22.20
CA LYS A 338 13.70 -12.29 23.15
C LYS A 338 12.70 -12.34 24.31
N LEU A 339 12.26 -11.19 24.82
CA LEU A 339 11.37 -11.12 25.99
C LEU A 339 9.89 -11.37 25.66
N LYS A 340 9.41 -10.95 24.48
CA LYS A 340 7.98 -11.02 24.14
C LYS A 340 7.54 -12.26 23.34
N GLY A 341 8.50 -13.10 22.93
CA GLY A 341 8.25 -14.05 21.84
C GLY A 341 7.88 -13.31 20.55
N ASP A 342 7.56 -14.03 19.49
CA ASP A 342 7.36 -13.49 18.12
C ASP A 342 6.12 -12.56 17.94
N LYS A 343 5.64 -11.94 19.03
CA LYS A 343 4.54 -10.98 19.03
C LYS A 343 5.04 -9.63 18.49
N SER A 344 4.47 -9.20 17.36
CA SER A 344 4.83 -7.98 16.65
C SER A 344 4.75 -6.71 17.52
N LEU A 345 5.75 -5.83 17.40
CA LEU A 345 5.81 -4.46 17.95
C LEU A 345 4.81 -3.51 17.29
#